data_AF-A0A532AYA9-F1
#
_entry.id   AF-A0A532AYA9-F1
#
_cell.length_a   1.000
_cell.length_b   1.000
_cell.length_c   1.000
_cell.angle_alpha   90.00
_cell.angle_beta   90.00
_cell.angle_gamma   90.00
#
_symmetry.space_group_name_H-M   'P 1'
#
loop_
_entity.id
_entity.type
_entity.pdbx_description
1 polymer ?
#
loop_
_entity_poly.entity_id
_entity_poly.type
_entity_poly.pdbx_seq_one_letter_code
_entity_poly.pdbx_strand_id
1 'polypeptide(L)'
;MGKLLVVGSVALDTVKTPFGEVSEVLGGSATYFSTAASYFTSVDLIAVVGEDFPPQHLAFLKSRGIDVTGLERRPGETFRWKGEYTHQLNEAHTLDTKLNVFETFRPKIPEAYRSPDLLFLGNIDPELQLDVLQKLPRPPLVACDTMNFWINGKREALWRVLEKVDILIINDGEARALGEHS
;
A
#
# COMPACT_ATOMS: atom_id res chain seq x y z
N MET A 1 18.51 12.21 -9.90
CA MET A 1 17.07 11.89 -9.75
C MET A 1 16.94 11.13 -8.45
N GLY A 2 16.02 11.50 -7.56
CA GLY A 2 15.95 10.92 -6.21
C GLY A 2 15.43 9.48 -6.22
N LYS A 3 15.75 8.69 -5.20
CA LYS A 3 15.24 7.33 -5.03
C LYS A 3 14.04 7.31 -4.09
N LEU A 4 12.91 6.86 -4.59
CA LEU A 4 11.67 6.72 -3.82
C LEU A 4 11.44 5.25 -3.48
N LEU A 5 11.42 4.92 -2.19
CA LEU A 5 11.03 3.61 -1.70
C LEU A 5 9.54 3.61 -1.35
N VAL A 6 8.79 2.68 -1.92
CA VAL A 6 7.36 2.50 -1.69
C VAL A 6 7.12 1.17 -0.99
N VAL A 7 6.35 1.22 0.08
CA VAL A 7 5.83 0.03 0.77
C VAL A 7 4.32 0.12 0.81
N GLY A 8 3.60 -0.97 0.53
CA GLY A 8 2.15 -0.99 0.63
C GLY A 8 1.57 -2.26 0.01
N SER A 9 0.25 -2.27 -0.17
CA SER A 9 -0.44 -3.42 -0.76
C SER A 9 -0.25 -3.48 -2.28
N VAL A 10 -0.04 -4.70 -2.78
CA VAL A 10 -0.24 -5.10 -4.18
C VAL A 10 -1.32 -6.17 -4.15
N ALA A 11 -2.43 -5.93 -4.86
CA ALA A 11 -3.68 -6.63 -4.63
C ALA A 11 -4.33 -7.11 -5.93
N LEU A 12 -5.31 -8.01 -5.77
CA LEU A 12 -6.34 -8.30 -6.76
C LEU A 12 -7.69 -7.81 -6.22
N ASP A 13 -8.19 -6.75 -6.82
CA ASP A 13 -9.40 -6.06 -6.37
C ASP A 13 -10.62 -6.52 -7.17
N THR A 14 -11.77 -6.59 -6.51
CA THR A 14 -13.08 -6.68 -7.15
C THR A 14 -13.84 -5.41 -6.88
N VAL A 15 -14.12 -4.64 -7.93
CA VAL A 15 -14.76 -3.33 -7.82
C VAL A 15 -16.12 -3.37 -8.51
N LYS A 16 -17.15 -3.07 -7.73
CA LYS A 16 -18.52 -2.95 -8.21
C LYS A 16 -18.96 -1.49 -8.21
N THR A 17 -19.64 -1.08 -9.25
CA THR A 17 -20.35 0.19 -9.35
C THR A 17 -21.80 -0.10 -9.74
N PRO A 18 -22.70 0.89 -9.71
CA PRO A 18 -24.05 0.71 -10.23
C PRO A 18 -24.10 0.44 -11.74
N PHE A 19 -22.99 0.61 -12.44
CA PHE A 19 -22.88 0.51 -13.90
C PHE A 19 -22.12 -0.74 -14.37
N GLY A 20 -21.56 -1.53 -13.45
CA GLY A 20 -20.82 -2.74 -13.78
C GLY A 20 -19.91 -3.22 -12.65
N GLU A 21 -19.38 -4.42 -12.80
CA GLU A 21 -18.43 -5.04 -11.87
C GLU A 21 -17.22 -5.55 -12.67
N VAL A 22 -16.04 -5.39 -12.09
CA VAL A 22 -14.81 -6.01 -12.56
C VAL A 22 -14.17 -6.78 -11.41
N SER A 23 -13.65 -7.97 -11.69
CA SER A 23 -13.11 -8.88 -10.67
C SER A 23 -11.65 -9.19 -10.92
N GLU A 24 -10.92 -9.36 -9.81
CA GLU A 24 -9.50 -9.72 -9.77
C GLU A 24 -8.61 -8.82 -10.67
N VAL A 25 -8.87 -7.52 -10.65
CA VAL A 25 -8.03 -6.53 -11.33
C VAL A 25 -6.84 -6.13 -10.46
N LEU A 26 -5.74 -5.74 -11.09
CA LEU A 26 -4.59 -5.21 -10.35
C LEU A 26 -4.99 -3.98 -9.53
N GLY A 27 -4.71 -4.06 -8.23
CA GLY A 27 -4.98 -2.99 -7.29
C GLY A 27 -3.93 -2.90 -6.19
N GLY A 28 -4.34 -2.34 -5.05
CA GLY A 28 -3.47 -2.10 -3.90
C GLY A 28 -2.74 -0.76 -3.94
N SER A 29 -2.53 -0.18 -2.76
CA SER A 29 -2.03 1.18 -2.57
C SER A 29 -0.66 1.41 -3.21
N ALA A 30 0.26 0.47 -3.04
CA ALA A 30 1.60 0.58 -3.60
C ALA A 30 1.58 0.49 -5.13
N THR A 31 0.67 -0.29 -5.72
CA THR A 31 0.52 -0.35 -7.17
C THR A 31 0.13 1.01 -7.74
N TYR A 32 -0.91 1.63 -7.19
CA TYR A 32 -1.38 2.94 -7.68
C TYR A 32 -0.32 4.03 -7.48
N PHE A 33 0.24 4.13 -6.27
CA PHE A 33 1.23 5.15 -5.95
C PHE A 33 2.51 4.99 -6.78
N SER A 34 3.05 3.76 -6.87
CA SER A 34 4.28 3.50 -7.65
C SER A 34 4.08 3.79 -9.13
N THR A 35 2.91 3.43 -9.68
CA THR A 35 2.60 3.71 -11.08
C THR A 35 2.54 5.21 -11.35
N ALA A 36 1.89 6.00 -10.49
CA ALA A 36 1.85 7.45 -10.64
C ALA A 36 3.24 8.09 -10.46
N ALA A 37 3.98 7.68 -9.42
CA ALA A 37 5.31 8.22 -9.12
C ALA A 37 6.35 7.91 -10.20
N SER A 38 6.20 6.79 -10.92
CA SER A 38 7.11 6.39 -12.01
C SER A 38 7.23 7.40 -13.15
N TYR A 39 6.25 8.30 -13.31
CA TYR A 39 6.30 9.40 -14.29
C TYR A 39 7.29 10.51 -13.88
N PHE A 40 7.67 10.56 -12.61
CA PHE A 40 8.46 11.65 -12.03
C PHE A 40 9.81 11.21 -11.48
N THR A 41 9.92 9.95 -11.04
CA THR A 41 11.13 9.45 -10.38
C THR A 41 11.28 7.93 -10.47
N SER A 42 12.46 7.43 -10.11
CA SER A 42 12.70 6.00 -9.95
C SER A 42 12.05 5.48 -8.67
N VAL A 43 11.35 4.34 -8.77
CA VAL A 43 10.59 3.74 -7.67
C VAL A 43 11.13 2.36 -7.36
N ASP A 44 11.48 2.15 -6.10
CA ASP A 44 11.82 0.85 -5.52
C ASP A 44 10.59 0.35 -4.74
N LEU A 45 10.08 -0.84 -5.07
CA LEU A 45 8.86 -1.40 -4.47
C LEU A 45 9.17 -2.54 -3.49
N ILE A 46 8.64 -2.43 -2.27
CA ILE A 46 8.55 -3.52 -1.31
C ILE A 46 7.07 -3.93 -1.15
N ALA A 47 6.79 -5.17 -1.50
CA ALA A 47 5.45 -5.75 -1.40
C ALA A 47 5.54 -7.28 -1.28
N VAL A 48 4.39 -7.92 -1.09
CA VAL A 48 4.26 -9.37 -1.16
C VAL A 48 3.04 -9.75 -1.99
N VAL A 49 3.17 -10.82 -2.77
CA VAL A 49 2.07 -11.40 -3.55
C VAL A 49 2.06 -12.92 -3.40
N GLY A 50 0.91 -13.53 -3.68
CA GLY A 50 0.73 -14.97 -3.68
C GLY A 50 1.25 -15.66 -4.94
N GLU A 51 1.18 -16.99 -4.95
CA GLU A 51 1.44 -17.81 -6.13
C GLU A 51 0.39 -17.61 -7.22
N ASP A 52 -0.78 -17.11 -6.87
CA ASP A 52 -1.86 -16.76 -7.79
C ASP A 52 -1.66 -15.44 -8.53
N PHE A 53 -0.65 -14.62 -8.18
CA PHE A 53 -0.48 -13.30 -8.80
C PHE A 53 -0.15 -13.39 -10.31
N PRO A 54 -1.00 -12.81 -11.18
CA PRO A 54 -0.82 -12.91 -12.63
C PRO A 54 0.51 -12.30 -13.11
N PRO A 55 1.30 -13.01 -13.95
CA PRO A 55 2.57 -12.50 -14.47
C PRO A 55 2.44 -11.18 -15.24
N GLN A 56 1.29 -10.94 -15.89
CA GLN A 56 1.03 -9.70 -16.62
C GLN A 56 1.05 -8.45 -15.74
N HIS A 57 0.66 -8.55 -14.46
CA HIS A 57 0.65 -7.42 -13.54
C HIS A 57 2.07 -7.07 -13.09
N LEU A 58 2.90 -8.08 -12.87
CA LEU A 58 4.33 -7.87 -12.62
C LEU A 58 5.03 -7.27 -13.85
N ALA A 59 4.68 -7.73 -15.05
CA ALA A 59 5.20 -7.17 -16.30
C ALA A 59 4.78 -5.70 -16.48
N PHE A 60 3.53 -5.36 -16.12
CA PHE A 60 3.05 -3.98 -16.12
C PHE A 60 3.89 -3.08 -15.21
N LEU A 61 4.11 -3.46 -13.94
CA LEU A 61 4.92 -2.66 -13.02
C LEU A 61 6.34 -2.45 -13.55
N LYS A 62 6.99 -3.51 -14.06
CA LYS A 62 8.32 -3.42 -14.67
C LYS A 62 8.34 -2.52 -15.91
N SER A 63 7.28 -2.55 -16.73
CA SER A 63 7.16 -1.68 -17.92
C SER A 63 7.10 -0.19 -17.57
N ARG A 64 6.77 0.15 -16.32
CA ARG A 64 6.80 1.51 -15.78
C ARG A 64 8.16 1.90 -15.18
N GLY A 65 9.17 1.03 -15.26
CA GLY A 65 10.48 1.29 -14.66
C GLY A 65 10.51 1.19 -13.14
N ILE A 66 9.50 0.54 -12.54
CA ILE A 66 9.46 0.24 -11.10
C ILE A 66 10.37 -0.96 -10.86
N ASP A 67 11.33 -0.82 -9.93
CA ASP A 67 12.12 -1.95 -9.47
C ASP A 67 11.30 -2.77 -8.46
N VAL A 68 11.14 -4.05 -8.78
CA VAL A 68 10.34 -5.01 -8.01
C VAL A 68 11.24 -6.07 -7.35
N THR A 69 12.53 -5.80 -7.20
CA THR A 69 13.47 -6.69 -6.48
C THR A 69 13.05 -6.91 -5.02
N GLY A 70 12.37 -5.94 -4.40
CA GLY A 70 11.77 -6.05 -3.07
C GLY A 70 10.39 -6.69 -3.02
N LEU A 71 9.82 -7.14 -4.15
CA LEU A 71 8.54 -7.83 -4.19
C LEU A 71 8.74 -9.33 -3.95
N GLU A 72 8.23 -9.82 -2.82
CA GLU A 72 8.28 -11.24 -2.46
C GLU A 72 7.09 -12.00 -3.06
N ARG A 73 7.34 -13.18 -3.62
CA ARG A 73 6.28 -14.15 -3.95
C ARG A 73 6.31 -15.27 -2.92
N ARG A 74 5.18 -15.52 -2.25
CA ARG A 74 5.07 -16.52 -1.18
C ARG A 74 3.98 -17.55 -1.49
N PRO A 75 4.10 -18.79 -0.96
CA PRO A 75 3.01 -19.76 -1.00
C PRO A 75 1.74 -19.19 -0.37
N GLY A 76 0.61 -19.36 -1.06
CA GLY A 76 -0.68 -18.79 -0.67
C GLY A 76 -1.22 -17.79 -1.69
N GLU A 77 -2.30 -17.11 -1.31
CA GLU A 77 -3.05 -16.20 -2.17
C GLU A 77 -2.59 -14.75 -2.03
N THR A 78 -2.73 -13.96 -3.08
CA THR A 78 -2.48 -12.52 -3.07
C THR A 78 -3.54 -11.81 -2.22
N PHE A 79 -3.20 -10.69 -1.59
CA PHE A 79 -4.18 -9.85 -0.90
C PHE A 79 -5.37 -9.54 -1.82
N ARG A 80 -6.59 -9.69 -1.32
CA ARG A 80 -7.82 -9.39 -2.06
C ARG A 80 -8.66 -8.38 -1.32
N TRP A 81 -9.15 -7.37 -2.05
CA TRP A 81 -10.15 -6.44 -1.56
C TRP A 81 -11.35 -6.44 -2.47
N LYS A 82 -12.55 -6.44 -1.89
CA LYS A 82 -13.81 -6.26 -2.63
C LYS A 82 -14.48 -5.01 -2.13
N GLY A 83 -14.73 -4.07 -3.05
CA GLY A 83 -15.40 -2.81 -2.77
C GLY A 83 -16.58 -2.55 -3.69
N GLU A 84 -17.56 -1.82 -3.19
CA GLU A 84 -18.64 -1.27 -4.01
C GLU A 84 -18.75 0.24 -3.87
N TYR A 85 -19.04 0.90 -4.98
CA TYR A 85 -19.40 2.31 -5.04
C TYR A 85 -20.91 2.45 -5.24
N THR A 86 -21.48 3.48 -4.63
CA THR A 86 -22.86 3.91 -4.88
C THR A 86 -22.92 4.88 -6.08
N HIS A 87 -24.11 5.41 -6.40
CA HIS A 87 -24.26 6.40 -7.48
C HIS A 87 -23.48 7.71 -7.25
N GLN A 88 -23.03 7.99 -6.03
CA GLN A 88 -22.18 9.14 -5.75
C GLN A 88 -20.74 8.95 -6.25
N LEU A 89 -20.31 7.69 -6.50
CA LEU A 89 -19.00 7.32 -7.03
C LEU A 89 -17.80 7.96 -6.30
N ASN A 90 -17.95 8.24 -5.00
CA ASN A 90 -16.92 8.89 -4.18
C ASN A 90 -16.36 7.92 -3.14
N GLU A 91 -17.23 7.43 -2.26
CA GLU A 91 -16.84 6.52 -1.19
C GLU A 91 -17.03 5.06 -1.62
N ALA A 92 -16.02 4.25 -1.32
CA ALA A 92 -16.08 2.81 -1.48
C ALA A 92 -16.55 2.16 -0.16
N HIS A 93 -17.56 1.31 -0.25
CA HIS A 93 -17.93 0.40 0.82
C HIS A 93 -17.12 -0.89 0.68
N THR A 94 -16.31 -1.19 1.69
CA THR A 94 -15.57 -2.46 1.73
C THR A 94 -16.53 -3.60 2.04
N LEU A 95 -16.64 -4.55 1.13
CA LEU A 95 -17.48 -5.75 1.26
C LEU A 95 -16.69 -6.94 1.81
N ASP A 96 -15.42 -7.07 1.41
CA ASP A 96 -14.55 -8.14 1.87
C ASP A 96 -13.07 -7.71 1.81
N THR A 97 -12.28 -8.15 2.78
CA THR A 97 -10.83 -7.94 2.84
C THR A 97 -10.16 -9.23 3.27
N LYS A 98 -9.33 -9.79 2.40
CA LYS A 98 -8.54 -10.99 2.68
C LYS A 98 -7.06 -10.63 2.68
N LEU A 99 -6.47 -10.61 3.88
CA LEU A 99 -5.05 -10.30 4.05
C LEU A 99 -4.14 -11.32 3.34
N ASN A 100 -4.47 -12.62 3.42
CA ASN A 100 -3.72 -13.70 2.77
C ASN A 100 -2.20 -13.64 3.07
N VAL A 101 -1.31 -13.76 2.07
CA VAL A 101 0.17 -13.73 2.28
C VAL A 101 0.67 -12.51 3.06
N PHE A 102 -0.15 -11.46 3.11
CA PHE A 102 0.12 -10.21 3.79
C PHE A 102 0.08 -10.32 5.31
N GLU A 103 -0.75 -11.23 5.87
CA GLU A 103 -0.93 -11.40 7.32
C GLU A 103 0.39 -11.74 8.03
N THR A 104 1.20 -12.57 7.39
CA THR A 104 2.50 -13.02 7.90
C THR A 104 3.67 -12.32 7.22
N PHE A 105 3.41 -11.25 6.48
CA PHE A 105 4.45 -10.53 5.75
C PHE A 105 5.36 -9.78 6.72
N ARG A 106 6.67 -9.98 6.53
CA ARG A 106 7.74 -9.30 7.26
C ARG A 106 8.79 -8.93 6.22
N PRO A 107 8.79 -7.68 5.72
CA PRO A 107 9.58 -7.30 4.56
C PRO A 107 11.08 -7.43 4.83
N LYS A 108 11.79 -8.04 3.89
CA LYS A 108 13.24 -7.96 3.79
C LYS A 108 13.59 -6.82 2.83
N ILE A 109 14.25 -5.79 3.33
CA ILE A 109 14.68 -4.64 2.53
C ILE A 109 15.99 -5.02 1.81
N PRO A 110 16.00 -5.08 0.46
CA PRO A 110 17.22 -5.28 -0.30
C PRO A 110 18.27 -4.20 0.03
N GLU A 111 19.55 -4.55 0.00
CA GLU A 111 20.63 -3.60 0.35
C GLU A 111 20.58 -2.34 -0.52
N ALA A 112 20.24 -2.49 -1.80
CA ALA A 112 20.08 -1.38 -2.74
C ALA A 112 19.01 -0.35 -2.33
N TYR A 113 18.04 -0.74 -1.49
CA TYR A 113 16.90 0.09 -1.08
C TYR A 113 17.11 0.76 0.28
N ARG A 114 18.26 0.54 0.94
CA ARG A 114 18.46 0.98 2.34
C ARG A 114 18.75 2.46 2.53
N SER A 115 18.88 3.24 1.47
CA SER A 115 19.13 4.68 1.56
C SER A 115 18.28 5.45 0.54
N PRO A 116 16.95 5.44 0.71
CA PRO A 116 16.07 6.20 -0.16
C PRO A 116 16.10 7.69 0.21
N ASP A 117 15.88 8.55 -0.77
CA ASP A 117 15.71 9.99 -0.56
C ASP A 117 14.30 10.31 -0.04
N LEU A 118 13.32 9.47 -0.39
CA LEU A 118 11.94 9.54 0.05
C LEU A 118 11.41 8.14 0.39
N LEU A 119 10.64 8.04 1.46
CA LEU A 119 9.89 6.83 1.81
C LEU A 119 8.40 7.12 1.80
N PHE A 120 7.66 6.32 1.05
CA PHE A 120 6.20 6.30 1.09
C PHE A 120 5.71 5.01 1.74
N LEU A 121 5.12 5.17 2.92
CA LEU A 121 4.42 4.13 3.67
C LEU A 121 2.96 4.12 3.22
N GLY A 122 2.71 3.47 2.09
CA GLY A 122 1.36 3.28 1.56
C GLY A 122 0.52 2.34 2.45
N ASN A 123 -0.78 2.30 2.15
CA ASN A 123 -1.78 1.71 3.02
C ASN A 123 -1.55 0.19 3.18
N ILE A 124 -1.18 -0.18 4.40
CA ILE A 124 -0.80 -1.51 4.89
C ILE A 124 -0.96 -1.51 6.41
N ASP A 125 -0.81 -2.68 7.04
CA ASP A 125 -0.77 -2.80 8.50
C ASP A 125 0.22 -1.78 9.11
N PRO A 126 -0.21 -0.91 10.04
CA PRO A 126 0.66 0.07 10.66
C PRO A 126 1.89 -0.53 11.35
N GLU A 127 1.80 -1.76 11.87
CA GLU A 127 2.96 -2.43 12.44
C GLU A 127 4.03 -2.73 11.39
N LEU A 128 3.61 -3.03 10.16
CA LEU A 128 4.51 -3.27 9.04
C LEU A 128 5.11 -1.95 8.53
N GLN A 129 4.31 -0.87 8.51
CA GLN A 129 4.82 0.47 8.23
C GLN A 129 5.96 0.84 9.20
N LEU A 130 5.76 0.58 10.50
CA LEU A 130 6.78 0.79 11.54
C LEU A 130 8.00 -0.11 11.36
N ASP A 131 7.80 -1.40 11.08
CA ASP A 131 8.88 -2.37 10.88
C ASP A 131 9.82 -1.95 9.74
N VAL A 132 9.26 -1.48 8.61
CA VAL A 132 10.07 -0.93 7.50
C VAL A 132 10.82 0.31 7.94
N LEU A 133 10.13 1.27 8.56
CA LEU A 133 10.73 2.53 8.98
C LEU A 133 11.92 2.32 9.94
N GLN A 134 11.83 1.33 10.82
CA GLN A 134 12.89 0.99 11.80
C GLN A 134 14.10 0.27 11.18
N LYS A 135 13.93 -0.37 10.02
CA LYS A 135 15.00 -1.08 9.31
C LYS A 135 15.84 -0.16 8.42
N LEU A 136 15.44 1.11 8.28
CA LEU A 136 16.10 2.09 7.44
C LEU A 136 16.74 3.19 8.29
N PRO A 137 17.89 3.75 7.87
CA PRO A 137 18.27 5.10 8.28
C PRO A 137 17.12 6.04 7.93
N ARG A 138 16.77 6.97 8.84
CA ARG A 138 15.63 7.88 8.63
C ARG A 138 15.81 8.65 7.31
N PRO A 139 14.91 8.47 6.33
CA PRO A 139 14.95 9.22 5.08
C PRO A 139 14.69 10.72 5.34
N PRO A 140 15.16 11.62 4.46
CA PRO A 140 14.88 13.05 4.55
C PRO A 140 13.40 13.41 4.59
N LEU A 141 12.55 12.60 3.92
CA LEU A 141 11.11 12.77 3.91
C LEU A 141 10.39 11.43 3.96
N VAL A 142 9.46 11.30 4.89
CA VAL A 142 8.59 10.14 5.07
C VAL A 142 7.14 10.57 4.96
N ALA A 143 6.43 10.03 3.98
CA ALA A 143 5.00 10.23 3.81
C ALA A 143 4.26 8.91 4.07
N CYS A 144 3.01 8.97 4.54
CA CYS A 144 2.15 7.80 4.64
C CYS A 144 0.71 8.10 4.24
N ASP A 145 0.00 7.05 3.85
CA ASP A 145 -1.45 7.00 3.86
C ASP A 145 -1.94 5.80 4.70
N THR A 146 -3.24 5.71 4.90
CA THR A 146 -3.87 4.65 5.68
C THR A 146 -5.28 4.38 5.14
N MET A 147 -6.10 3.63 5.88
CA MET A 147 -7.53 3.48 5.58
C MET A 147 -8.35 3.29 6.86
N ASN A 148 -9.66 3.47 6.75
CA ASN A 148 -10.64 3.20 7.80
C ASN A 148 -10.44 1.86 8.55
N PHE A 149 -10.07 0.78 7.83
CA PHE A 149 -9.79 -0.53 8.44
C PHE A 149 -8.70 -0.46 9.53
N TRP A 150 -7.60 0.26 9.28
CA TRP A 150 -6.51 0.41 10.25
C TRP A 150 -6.80 1.48 11.30
N ILE A 151 -7.49 2.55 10.93
CA ILE A 151 -7.94 3.60 11.87
C ILE A 151 -8.81 2.99 12.97
N ASN A 152 -9.71 2.08 12.62
CA ASN A 152 -10.64 1.44 13.56
C ASN A 152 -10.03 0.19 14.24
N GLY A 153 -9.28 -0.63 13.49
CA GLY A 153 -8.79 -1.91 13.97
C GLY A 153 -7.44 -1.87 14.70
N LYS A 154 -6.56 -0.90 14.38
CA LYS A 154 -5.19 -0.80 14.90
C LYS A 154 -4.78 0.64 15.21
N ARG A 155 -5.69 1.41 15.82
CA ARG A 155 -5.50 2.85 16.10
C ARG A 155 -4.21 3.19 16.82
N GLU A 156 -3.84 2.44 17.86
CA GLU A 156 -2.62 2.70 18.63
C GLU A 156 -1.34 2.49 17.79
N ALA A 157 -1.30 1.43 16.98
CA ALA A 157 -0.18 1.18 16.08
C ALA A 157 -0.10 2.25 14.99
N LEU A 158 -1.24 2.70 14.47
CA LEU A 158 -1.31 3.82 13.53
C LEU A 158 -0.79 5.11 14.17
N TRP A 159 -1.18 5.44 15.40
CA TRP A 159 -0.66 6.64 16.08
C TRP A 159 0.87 6.64 16.19
N ARG A 160 1.46 5.49 16.49
CA ARG A 160 2.93 5.33 16.52
C ARG A 160 3.58 5.55 15.15
N VAL A 161 2.89 5.25 14.05
CA VAL A 161 3.36 5.63 12.69
C VAL A 161 3.29 7.14 12.54
N LEU A 162 2.16 7.75 12.87
CA LEU A 162 1.92 9.18 12.69
C LEU A 162 2.90 10.07 13.46
N GLU A 163 3.41 9.61 14.62
CA GLU A 163 4.49 10.28 15.36
C GLU A 163 5.84 10.33 14.62
N LYS A 164 6.00 9.54 13.56
CA LYS A 164 7.29 9.33 12.88
C LYS A 164 7.31 9.73 11.41
N VAL A 165 6.18 10.14 10.85
CA VAL A 165 6.05 10.59 9.46
C VAL A 165 6.02 12.12 9.40
N ASP A 166 6.43 12.65 8.26
CA ASP A 166 6.45 14.10 8.02
C ASP A 166 5.17 14.56 7.27
N ILE A 167 4.55 13.66 6.50
CA ILE A 167 3.33 13.92 5.73
C ILE A 167 2.33 12.78 5.90
N LEU A 168 1.08 13.12 6.23
CA LEU A 168 -0.07 12.21 6.23
C LEU A 168 -1.01 12.58 5.08
N ILE A 169 -1.37 11.59 4.27
CA ILE A 169 -2.33 11.72 3.17
C ILE A 169 -3.56 10.89 3.49
N ILE A 170 -4.70 11.55 3.66
CA ILE A 170 -5.98 10.92 4.00
C ILE A 170 -7.14 11.69 3.34
N ASN A 171 -8.27 11.02 3.16
CA ASN A 171 -9.52 11.68 2.76
C ASN A 171 -10.25 12.30 3.97
N ASP A 172 -11.35 13.01 3.72
CA ASP A 172 -12.11 13.71 4.76
C ASP A 172 -12.83 12.74 5.70
N GLY A 173 -13.29 11.59 5.23
CA GLY A 173 -13.87 10.53 6.06
C GLY A 173 -12.86 9.95 7.05
N GLU A 174 -11.65 9.64 6.58
CA GLU A 174 -10.53 9.18 7.41
C GLU A 174 -10.09 10.25 8.41
N ALA A 175 -10.05 11.52 8.01
CA ALA A 175 -9.72 12.63 8.90
C ALA A 175 -10.75 12.77 10.04
N ARG A 176 -12.04 12.63 9.74
CA ARG A 176 -13.10 12.60 10.77
C ARG A 176 -12.95 11.41 11.70
N ALA A 177 -12.76 10.20 11.18
CA ALA A 177 -12.57 8.99 11.98
C ALA A 177 -11.32 9.07 12.87
N LEU A 178 -10.25 9.71 12.40
CA LEU A 178 -9.08 10.00 13.24
C LEU A 178 -9.41 11.01 14.35
N GLY A 179 -10.24 12.02 14.05
CA GLY A 179 -10.66 13.07 14.96
C GLY A 179 -11.69 12.68 16.03
N GLU A 180 -12.47 11.61 15.84
CA GLU A 180 -13.61 11.21 16.72
C GLU A 180 -13.24 10.91 18.19
N HIS A 181 -11.94 10.83 18.51
CA HIS A 181 -11.43 10.66 19.88
C HIS A 181 -10.30 11.65 20.22
N SER A 182 -10.30 12.83 19.58
CA SER A 182 -9.34 13.92 19.86
C SER A 182 -9.86 14.90 20.90
#